data_AF-A0A9E2XPE8-F1
#
_entry.id   AF-A0A9E2XPE8-F1
#
_cell.length_a   1.000
_cell.length_b   1.000
_cell.length_c   1.000
_cell.angle_alpha   90.00
_cell.angle_beta   90.00
_cell.angle_gamma   90.00
#
_symmetry.space_group_name_H-M   'P 1'
#
loop_
_entity.id
_entity.type
_entity.pdbx_description
1 polymer ?
#
loop_
_entity_poly.entity_id
_entity_poly.type
_entity_poly.pdbx_seq_one_letter_code
_entity_poly.pdbx_strand_id
1 'polypeptide(L)'
;MPHKPKLSQPKAIELSADDLADIARARSGMPLPPALAHKLAEIVAAALRGDRVEVVQAAETPEAKQDATLSARAALAGFELVRQADSTWLASRWGQFRTLADDEEVERFLNIVGAPA
;
A
#
# COMPACT_ATOMS: atom_id res chain seq x y z
N MET A 1 -42.14 -15.01 -18.93
CA MET A 1 -41.16 -13.92 -18.77
C MET A 1 -39.82 -14.55 -18.40
N PRO A 2 -38.75 -14.39 -19.20
CA PRO A 2 -37.45 -14.95 -18.87
C PRO A 2 -36.79 -14.12 -17.75
N HIS A 3 -36.48 -14.76 -16.62
CA HIS A 3 -35.69 -14.16 -15.55
C HIS A 3 -34.26 -13.97 -16.03
N LYS A 4 -33.79 -12.73 -16.08
CA LYS A 4 -32.36 -12.44 -16.27
C LYS A 4 -31.61 -12.93 -15.01
N PRO A 5 -30.60 -13.82 -15.14
CA PRO A 5 -29.79 -14.20 -13.99
C PRO A 5 -28.98 -12.98 -13.53
N LYS A 6 -29.03 -12.68 -12.23
CA LYS A 6 -28.16 -11.68 -11.61
C LYS A 6 -26.72 -12.19 -11.77
N LEU A 7 -25.89 -11.51 -12.56
CA LEU A 7 -24.46 -11.82 -12.58
C LEU A 7 -23.92 -11.59 -11.16
N SER A 8 -23.49 -12.66 -10.51
CA SER A 8 -22.76 -12.59 -9.24
C SER A 8 -21.57 -11.66 -9.43
N GLN A 9 -21.45 -10.64 -8.58
CA GLN A 9 -20.30 -9.75 -8.60
C GLN A 9 -19.03 -10.57 -8.37
N PRO A 10 -17.95 -10.35 -9.15
CA PRO A 10 -16.71 -11.09 -8.97
C PRO A 10 -16.15 -10.84 -7.57
N LYS A 11 -15.69 -11.89 -6.89
CA LYS A 11 -14.98 -11.75 -5.61
C LYS A 11 -13.60 -11.17 -5.92
N ALA A 12 -13.35 -9.93 -5.50
CA ALA A 12 -12.04 -9.30 -5.61
C ALA A 12 -11.11 -9.87 -4.52
N ILE A 13 -9.92 -10.31 -4.92
CA ILE A 13 -8.87 -10.75 -4.01
C ILE A 13 -7.65 -9.86 -4.24
N GLU A 14 -7.25 -9.16 -3.18
CA GLU A 14 -6.14 -8.21 -3.19
C GLU A 14 -4.81 -8.89 -2.85
N LEU A 15 -3.83 -8.68 -3.72
CA LEU A 15 -2.44 -9.09 -3.52
C LEU A 15 -1.55 -7.86 -3.36
N SER A 16 -0.91 -7.73 -2.19
CA SER A 16 0.06 -6.67 -1.92
C SER A 16 1.35 -6.82 -2.72
N ALA A 17 2.20 -5.78 -2.71
CA ALA A 17 3.53 -5.86 -3.30
C ALA A 17 4.38 -6.98 -2.63
N ASP A 18 4.25 -7.14 -1.31
CA ASP A 18 4.91 -8.21 -0.56
C ASP A 18 4.38 -9.59 -0.96
N ASP A 19 3.06 -9.74 -1.12
CA ASP A 19 2.45 -10.98 -1.61
C ASP A 19 3.04 -11.38 -2.99
N LEU A 20 3.23 -10.41 -3.89
CA LEU A 20 3.83 -10.64 -5.20
C LEU A 20 5.32 -11.03 -5.10
N ALA A 21 6.07 -10.38 -4.22
CA ALA A 21 7.47 -10.71 -3.96
C ALA A 21 7.61 -12.14 -3.40
N ASP A 22 6.74 -12.54 -2.47
CA ASP A 22 6.72 -13.88 -1.90
C ASP A 22 6.31 -14.95 -2.91
N ILE A 23 5.37 -14.66 -3.83
CA ILE A 23 5.07 -15.54 -4.96
C ILE A 23 6.31 -15.75 -5.85
N ALA A 24 7.05 -14.68 -6.16
CA ALA A 24 8.27 -14.78 -6.95
C ALA A 24 9.36 -15.60 -6.22
N ARG A 25 9.48 -15.41 -4.90
CA ARG A 25 10.38 -16.17 -4.03
C ARG A 25 10.04 -17.66 -4.01
N ALA A 26 8.74 -17.98 -3.99
CA ALA A 26 8.25 -19.35 -4.00
C ALA A 26 8.60 -20.10 -5.29
N ARG A 27 8.62 -19.41 -6.44
CA ARG A 27 9.07 -19.99 -7.72
C ARG A 27 10.53 -20.44 -7.68
N SER A 28 11.34 -19.82 -6.81
CA SER A 28 12.75 -20.18 -6.59
C SER A 28 12.93 -21.27 -5.52
N GLY A 29 11.85 -21.91 -5.07
CA GLY A 29 11.88 -23.03 -4.12
C GLY A 29 11.79 -22.63 -2.65
N MET A 30 11.57 -21.36 -2.34
CA MET A 30 11.32 -20.95 -0.94
C MET A 30 9.88 -21.25 -0.53
N PRO A 31 9.61 -21.53 0.76
CA PRO A 31 8.25 -21.79 1.22
C PRO A 31 7.39 -20.52 1.11
N LEU A 32 6.13 -20.70 0.70
CA LEU A 32 5.11 -19.65 0.75
C LEU A 32 4.74 -19.34 2.20
N PRO A 33 4.61 -18.06 2.57
CA PRO A 33 4.01 -17.68 3.85
C PRO A 33 2.61 -18.28 4.02
N PRO A 34 2.23 -18.72 5.23
CA PRO A 34 0.92 -19.36 5.47
C PRO A 34 -0.28 -18.49 5.07
N ALA A 35 -0.22 -17.18 5.33
CA ALA A 35 -1.28 -16.24 4.98
C ALA A 35 -1.49 -16.14 3.47
N LEU A 36 -0.40 -16.06 2.70
CA LEU A 36 -0.43 -16.01 1.25
C LEU A 36 -0.90 -17.36 0.66
N ALA A 37 -0.45 -18.48 1.21
CA ALA A 37 -0.91 -19.81 0.80
C ALA A 37 -2.43 -19.96 0.95
N HIS A 38 -3.01 -19.42 2.03
CA HIS A 38 -4.46 -19.41 2.23
C HIS A 38 -5.19 -18.59 1.17
N LYS A 39 -4.72 -17.36 0.88
CA LYS A 39 -5.28 -16.52 -0.19
C LYS A 39 -5.26 -17.23 -1.56
N LEU A 40 -4.12 -17.84 -1.91
CA LEU A 40 -3.96 -18.57 -3.17
C LEU A 40 -4.88 -19.80 -3.23
N ALA A 41 -5.03 -20.53 -2.12
CA ALA A 41 -5.96 -21.65 -2.04
C ALA A 41 -7.41 -21.23 -2.26
N GLU A 42 -7.83 -20.07 -1.74
CA GLU A 42 -9.17 -19.53 -2.02
C GLU A 42 -9.38 -19.22 -3.51
N ILE A 43 -8.39 -18.61 -4.16
CA ILE A 43 -8.44 -18.30 -5.60
C ILE A 43 -8.62 -19.60 -6.40
N VAL A 44 -7.81 -20.61 -6.11
CA VAL A 44 -7.88 -21.92 -6.78
C VAL A 44 -9.22 -22.59 -6.53
N ALA A 45 -9.71 -22.61 -5.29
CA ALA A 45 -10.98 -23.22 -4.94
C ALA A 45 -12.17 -22.52 -5.64
N ALA A 46 -12.14 -21.20 -5.75
CA ALA A 46 -13.14 -20.42 -6.48
C ALA A 46 -13.11 -20.71 -7.98
N ALA A 47 -11.91 -20.75 -8.59
CA ALA A 47 -11.75 -21.11 -9.99
C ALA A 47 -12.29 -22.53 -10.28
N LEU A 48 -12.03 -23.49 -9.40
CA LEU A 48 -12.53 -24.87 -9.54
C LEU A 48 -14.07 -24.96 -9.44
N ARG A 49 -14.72 -24.06 -8.72
CA ARG A 49 -16.20 -23.97 -8.66
C ARG A 49 -16.81 -23.26 -9.88
N GLY A 50 -15.98 -22.69 -10.75
CA GLY A 50 -16.44 -21.83 -11.84
C GLY A 50 -16.83 -20.42 -11.37
N ASP A 51 -16.45 -20.04 -10.15
CA ASP A 51 -16.67 -18.68 -9.66
C ASP A 51 -15.76 -17.71 -10.42
N ARG A 52 -16.27 -16.53 -10.74
CA ARG A 52 -15.46 -15.44 -11.30
C ARG A 52 -14.70 -14.76 -10.16
N VAL A 53 -13.37 -14.83 -10.21
CA VAL A 53 -12.46 -14.15 -9.29
C VAL A 53 -11.71 -13.06 -10.04
N GLU A 54 -11.62 -11.88 -9.46
CA GLU A 54 -10.73 -10.84 -9.94
C GLU A 54 -9.56 -10.70 -8.98
N VAL A 55 -8.35 -10.92 -9.48
CA VAL A 55 -7.12 -10.69 -8.72
C VAL A 55 -6.67 -9.29 -9.03
N VAL A 56 -6.71 -8.44 -8.02
CA VAL A 56 -6.29 -7.04 -8.13
C VAL A 56 -5.01 -6.86 -7.32
N GLN A 57 -4.09 -6.07 -7.86
CA GLN A 57 -2.97 -5.60 -7.04
C GLN A 57 -3.57 -4.68 -5.98
N ALA A 58 -3.31 -5.00 -4.71
CA ALA A 58 -3.68 -4.12 -3.61
C ALA A 58 -3.05 -2.76 -3.90
N ALA A 59 -3.88 -1.73 -3.97
CA ALA A 59 -3.35 -0.37 -4.00
C ALA A 59 -2.45 -0.19 -2.77
N GLU A 60 -1.37 0.59 -2.92
CA GLU A 60 -0.66 1.10 -1.75
C GLU A 60 -1.69 1.62 -0.75
N THR A 61 -1.52 1.27 0.52
CA THR A 61 -2.50 1.62 1.54
C THR A 61 -2.72 3.14 1.53
N PRO A 62 -3.92 3.65 1.87
CA PRO A 62 -4.17 5.09 1.93
C PRO A 62 -3.07 5.84 2.71
N GLU A 63 -2.56 5.21 3.77
CA GLU A 63 -1.45 5.69 4.58
C GLU A 63 -0.14 5.76 3.79
N ALA A 64 0.25 4.72 3.05
CA ALA A 64 1.46 4.72 2.23
C ALA A 64 1.41 5.80 1.13
N LYS A 65 0.23 5.99 0.52
CA LYS A 65 0.01 7.05 -0.48
C LYS A 65 0.13 8.44 0.14
N GLN A 66 -0.45 8.64 1.32
CA GLN A 66 -0.35 9.90 2.06
C GLN A 66 1.10 10.20 2.44
N ASP A 67 1.84 9.21 2.95
CA ASP A 67 3.25 9.33 3.30
C ASP A 67 4.11 9.72 2.09
N ALA A 68 3.87 9.08 0.94
CA ALA A 68 4.53 9.42 -0.32
C ALA A 68 4.21 10.86 -0.77
N THR A 69 2.97 11.30 -0.60
CA THR A 69 2.54 12.66 -0.95
C THR A 69 3.24 13.71 -0.09
N LEU A 70 3.28 13.51 1.23
CA LEU A 70 3.96 14.40 2.17
C LEU A 70 5.47 14.46 1.89
N SER A 71 6.08 13.30 1.62
CA SER A 71 7.50 13.21 1.29
C SER A 71 7.84 13.93 -0.02
N ALA A 72 6.98 13.80 -1.05
CA ALA A 72 7.16 14.50 -2.31
C ALA A 72 7.05 16.03 -2.14
N ARG A 73 6.09 16.50 -1.35
CA ARG A 73 5.92 17.94 -1.06
C ARG A 73 7.12 18.49 -0.28
N ALA A 74 7.62 17.76 0.71
CA ALA A 74 8.83 18.11 1.44
C ALA A 74 10.05 18.22 0.51
N ALA A 75 10.21 17.26 -0.40
CA ALA A 75 11.31 17.25 -1.37
C ALA A 75 11.27 18.48 -2.29
N LEU A 76 10.08 18.90 -2.72
CA LEU A 76 9.89 20.12 -3.52
C LEU A 76 10.26 21.40 -2.73
N ALA A 77 10.16 21.38 -1.40
CA ALA A 77 10.64 22.45 -0.51
C ALA A 77 12.12 22.30 -0.09
N GLY A 78 12.82 21.28 -0.61
CA GLY A 78 14.22 21.01 -0.31
C GLY A 78 14.47 20.30 1.02
N PHE A 79 13.47 19.60 1.55
CA PHE A 79 13.57 18.77 2.75
C PHE A 79 13.47 17.29 2.39
N GLU A 80 14.26 16.46 3.08
CA GLU A 80 14.05 15.02 3.11
C GLU A 80 13.11 14.71 4.29
N LEU A 81 12.06 13.93 4.04
CA LEU A 81 11.07 13.54 5.04
C LEU A 81 11.05 12.02 5.12
N VAL A 82 11.22 11.47 6.33
CA VAL A 82 11.26 10.01 6.55
C VAL A 82 10.34 9.61 7.69
N ARG A 83 9.38 8.73 7.41
CA ARG A 83 8.52 8.12 8.42
C ARG A 83 9.33 7.17 9.29
N GLN A 84 9.21 7.32 10.61
CA GLN A 84 9.86 6.47 11.61
C GLN A 84 8.91 5.33 12.04
N ALA A 85 9.49 4.29 12.65
CA ALA A 85 8.73 3.11 13.10
C ALA A 85 7.73 3.41 14.24
N ASP A 86 7.90 4.53 14.96
CA ASP A 86 7.01 5.01 16.01
C ASP A 86 5.92 5.97 15.49
N SER A 87 5.70 5.99 14.17
CA SER A 87 4.77 6.87 13.46
C SER A 87 5.14 8.35 13.44
N THR A 88 6.27 8.76 14.03
CA THR A 88 6.80 10.12 13.88
C THR A 88 7.48 10.33 12.53
N TRP A 89 7.78 11.58 12.22
CA TRP A 89 8.48 11.99 11.01
C TRP A 89 9.79 12.69 11.33
N LEU A 90 10.83 12.38 10.57
CA LEU A 90 12.09 13.11 10.60
C LEU A 90 12.19 13.97 9.34
N ALA A 91 12.14 15.29 9.51
CA ALA A 91 12.46 16.25 8.48
C ALA A 91 13.95 16.62 8.58
N SER A 92 14.65 16.62 7.45
CA SER A 92 16.05 17.05 7.40
C SER A 92 16.39 17.93 6.21
N ARG A 93 17.34 18.85 6.41
CA ARG A 93 17.92 19.69 5.35
C ARG A 93 19.30 20.17 5.78
N TRP A 94 20.31 19.93 4.95
CA TRP A 94 21.69 20.38 5.18
C TRP A 94 22.26 20.02 6.57
N GLY A 95 21.95 18.82 7.07
CA GLY A 95 22.40 18.35 8.38
C GLY A 95 21.63 18.95 9.57
N GLN A 96 20.60 19.75 9.35
CA GLN A 96 19.60 20.09 10.37
C GLN A 96 18.48 19.06 10.37
N PHE A 97 18.00 18.72 11.56
CA PHE A 97 16.99 17.70 11.76
C PHE A 97 15.87 18.23 12.66
N ARG A 98 14.63 17.85 12.34
CA ARG A 98 13.45 18.14 13.16
C ARG A 98 12.53 16.92 13.19
N THR A 99 12.16 16.49 14.37
CA THR A 99 11.10 15.49 14.57
C THR A 99 9.74 16.18 14.53
N LEU A 100 8.78 15.53 13.89
CA LEU A 100 7.38 15.94 13.78
C LEU A 100 6.52 14.76 14.25
N ALA A 101 5.55 15.00 15.12
CA ALA A 101 4.86 13.94 15.86
C ALA A 101 3.93 13.10 14.97
N ASP A 102 3.29 13.73 14.00
CA ASP A 102 2.24 13.13 13.17
C ASP A 102 2.10 13.87 11.83
N ASP A 103 1.21 13.37 10.98
CA ASP A 103 0.95 13.90 9.64
C ASP A 103 0.39 15.34 9.68
N GLU A 104 -0.32 15.72 10.74
CA GLU A 104 -0.86 17.09 10.91
C GLU A 104 0.27 18.09 11.22
N GLU A 105 1.24 17.70 12.05
CA GLU A 105 2.43 18.51 12.27
C GLU A 105 3.28 18.63 11.00
N VAL A 106 3.39 17.56 10.20
CA VAL A 106 4.03 17.62 8.88
C VAL A 106 3.33 18.63 7.97
N GLU A 107 2.01 18.58 7.86
CA GLU A 107 1.25 19.52 7.03
C GLU A 107 1.47 20.97 7.47
N ARG A 108 1.40 21.24 8.78
CA ARG A 108 1.69 22.58 9.31
C ARG A 108 3.12 23.02 9.00
N PHE A 109 4.09 22.13 9.16
CA PHE A 109 5.48 22.39 8.82
C PHE A 109 5.66 22.71 7.32
N LEU A 110 5.08 21.89 6.44
CA LEU A 110 5.12 22.07 4.99
C LEU A 110 4.53 23.41 4.56
N ASN A 111 3.42 23.82 5.18
CA ASN A 111 2.81 25.13 4.95
C ASN A 111 3.73 26.29 5.39
N ILE A 112 4.43 26.15 6.53
CA ILE A 112 5.36 27.17 7.03
C ILE A 112 6.57 27.33 6.10
N VAL A 113 7.10 26.23 5.57
CA VAL A 113 8.29 26.25 4.69
C VAL A 113 7.95 26.53 3.22
N GLY A 114 6.67 26.72 2.89
CA GLY A 114 6.21 27.05 1.54
C GLY A 114 6.26 25.89 0.56
N ALA A 115 6.09 24.65 1.04
CA ALA A 115 5.94 23.50 0.16
C ALA A 115 4.65 23.59 -0.66
N PRO A 116 4.66 23.17 -1.94
CA PRO A 116 3.45 23.12 -2.75
C PRO A 116 2.41 22.17 -2.14
N ALA A 117 1.13 22.49 -2.32
CA ALA A 117 0.00 21.67 -1.89
C ALA A 117 -0.29 20.54 -2.89
#